data_AF-A0A950HKU2-F1
#
_entry.id   AF-A0A950HKU2-F1
#
_cell.length_a   1.000
_cell.length_b   1.000
_cell.length_c   1.000
_cell.angle_alpha   90.00
_cell.angle_beta   90.00
_cell.angle_gamma   90.00
#
_symmetry.space_group_name_H-M   'P 1'
#
loop_
_entity.id
_entity.type
_entity.pdbx_description
1 polymer ?
#
loop_
_entity_poly.entity_id
_entity_poly.type
_entity_poly.pdbx_seq_one_letter_code
_entity_poly.pdbx_strand_id
1 'polypeptide(L)'
;MSTPILTTSPTGGPDADDLRSIGYRQELHRRLGAFSSFAAGFSFVSILTTVFQLFALGYSFEGPAFFWTWPLVFGGRLCVALIFAELAVSWPLAGCIYQWSRRLTGETVGWFAGWAMMIGYIVGGAAIGIALQAVLPAVWSGFQIVGTDPSITSASGAANGILLGAVLALATVISAVGVRFMALINCIGMTCELVGVVLLLALLCPRLSCVHCWYRSPVAVS
;
A
#
# COMPACT_ATOMS: atom_id res chain seq x y z
N MET A 1 -39.90 -26.38 -37.96
CA MET A 1 -38.60 -25.87 -38.43
C MET A 1 -38.06 -25.01 -37.29
N SER A 2 -37.37 -25.64 -36.32
CA SER A 2 -36.95 -24.98 -35.09
C SER A 2 -35.49 -24.60 -35.22
N THR A 3 -35.23 -23.31 -35.31
CA THR A 3 -33.89 -22.72 -35.40
C THR A 3 -33.11 -23.04 -34.11
N PRO A 4 -31.96 -23.73 -34.17
CA PRO A 4 -31.13 -23.87 -32.99
C PRO A 4 -30.52 -22.51 -32.67
N ILE A 5 -30.84 -21.97 -31.49
CA ILE A 5 -30.13 -20.81 -30.93
C ILE A 5 -28.70 -21.29 -30.64
N LEU A 6 -27.78 -20.90 -31.51
CA LEU A 6 -26.34 -20.94 -31.26
C LEU A 6 -26.08 -20.11 -30.00
N THR A 7 -26.01 -20.80 -28.86
CA THR A 7 -25.47 -20.23 -27.63
C THR A 7 -23.99 -20.09 -27.89
N THR A 8 -23.54 -18.93 -28.39
CA THR A 8 -22.12 -18.62 -28.45
C THR A 8 -21.58 -18.66 -27.03
N SER A 9 -20.90 -19.75 -26.68
CA SER A 9 -20.15 -19.86 -25.44
C SER A 9 -19.27 -18.61 -25.32
N PRO A 10 -19.27 -17.91 -24.17
CA PRO A 10 -18.32 -16.83 -23.98
C PRO A 10 -16.95 -17.48 -24.11
N THR A 11 -16.18 -17.07 -25.12
CA THR A 11 -14.84 -17.58 -25.43
C THR A 11 -14.02 -17.58 -24.14
N GLY A 12 -13.84 -18.77 -23.57
CA GLY A 12 -13.00 -19.00 -22.41
C GLY A 12 -11.58 -18.67 -22.79
N GLY A 13 -10.98 -17.68 -22.13
CA GLY A 13 -9.53 -17.58 -22.12
C GLY A 13 -8.95 -18.69 -21.24
N PRO A 14 -7.64 -18.98 -21.33
CA PRO A 14 -6.97 -19.99 -20.50
C PRO A 14 -7.35 -19.89 -19.02
N ASP A 15 -7.34 -18.68 -18.45
CA ASP A 15 -7.72 -18.43 -17.05
C ASP A 15 -9.18 -18.80 -16.73
N ALA A 16 -10.10 -18.65 -17.70
CA ALA A 16 -11.51 -19.00 -17.51
C ALA A 16 -11.71 -20.51 -17.46
N ASP A 17 -10.92 -21.23 -18.24
CA ASP A 17 -10.90 -22.69 -18.25
C ASP A 17 -10.17 -23.23 -17.00
N ASP A 18 -9.10 -22.57 -16.55
CA ASP A 18 -8.41 -22.86 -15.29
C ASP A 18 -9.33 -22.63 -14.08
N LEU A 19 -10.08 -21.53 -14.05
CA LEU A 19 -11.10 -21.26 -13.02
C LEU A 19 -12.20 -22.34 -13.01
N ARG A 20 -12.67 -22.75 -14.19
CA ARG A 20 -13.68 -23.82 -14.31
C ARG A 20 -13.13 -25.18 -13.85
N SER A 21 -11.86 -25.47 -14.12
CA SER A 21 -11.19 -26.70 -13.67
C SER A 21 -11.16 -26.83 -12.14
N ILE A 22 -11.11 -25.70 -11.43
CA ILE A 22 -11.13 -25.62 -9.97
C ILE A 22 -12.53 -25.35 -9.40
N GLY A 23 -13.58 -25.50 -10.22
CA GLY A 23 -14.99 -25.37 -9.81
C GLY A 23 -15.47 -23.94 -9.59
N TYR A 24 -14.74 -22.93 -10.06
CA TYR A 24 -15.05 -21.51 -9.86
C TYR A 24 -15.54 -20.86 -11.16
N ARG A 25 -16.62 -20.08 -11.10
CA ARG A 25 -17.13 -19.34 -12.26
C ARG A 25 -16.44 -17.98 -12.33
N GLN A 26 -15.94 -17.60 -13.50
CA GLN A 26 -15.35 -16.26 -13.70
C GLN A 26 -16.44 -15.17 -13.55
N GLU A 27 -16.40 -14.43 -12.44
CA GLU A 27 -17.33 -13.32 -12.15
C GLU A 27 -16.77 -11.94 -12.54
N LEU A 28 -15.45 -11.80 -12.65
CA LEU A 28 -14.82 -10.53 -12.99
C LEU A 28 -14.70 -10.34 -14.50
N HIS A 29 -15.40 -9.33 -15.03
CA HIS A 29 -15.28 -8.92 -16.43
C HIS A 29 -13.82 -8.54 -16.76
N ARG A 30 -13.29 -9.07 -17.86
CA ARG A 30 -11.93 -8.84 -18.40
C ARG A 30 -11.71 -7.39 -18.84
N ARG A 31 -11.73 -6.44 -17.90
CA ARG A 31 -11.42 -5.02 -18.11
C ARG A 31 -10.15 -4.55 -17.43
N LEU A 32 -9.57 -5.35 -16.52
CA LEU A 32 -8.27 -5.05 -15.92
C LEU A 32 -7.16 -5.64 -16.80
N GLY A 33 -6.46 -4.79 -17.55
CA GLY A 33 -5.23 -5.18 -18.25
C GLY A 33 -4.06 -5.32 -17.27
N ALA A 34 -2.94 -5.90 -17.72
CA ALA A 34 -1.71 -6.04 -16.92
C ALA A 34 -1.23 -4.70 -16.33
N PHE A 35 -1.35 -3.62 -17.11
CA PHE A 35 -1.04 -2.26 -16.66
C PHE A 35 -1.99 -1.77 -15.55
N SER A 36 -3.28 -2.08 -15.64
CA SER A 36 -4.26 -1.71 -14.60
C SER A 36 -3.98 -2.45 -13.29
N SER A 37 -3.61 -3.73 -13.34
CA SER A 37 -3.23 -4.52 -12.17
C SER A 37 -1.92 -4.03 -11.55
N PHE A 38 -0.93 -3.65 -12.38
CA PHE A 38 0.31 -3.02 -11.92
C PHE A 38 0.06 -1.66 -11.24
N ALA A 39 -0.73 -0.79 -11.88
CA ALA A 39 -1.09 0.52 -11.33
C ALA A 39 -1.87 0.39 -10.01
N ALA A 40 -2.79 -0.57 -9.91
CA ALA A 40 -3.50 -0.87 -8.66
C ALA A 40 -2.55 -1.33 -7.55
N GLY A 41 -1.55 -2.15 -7.87
CA GLY A 41 -0.52 -2.57 -6.92
C GLY A 41 0.37 -1.41 -6.46
N PHE A 42 0.81 -0.55 -7.38
CA PHE A 42 1.60 0.64 -7.05
C PHE A 42 0.83 1.60 -6.15
N SER A 43 -0.44 1.85 -6.47
CA SER A 43 -1.31 2.72 -5.68
C SER A 43 -1.57 2.20 -4.26
N PHE A 44 -1.56 0.88 -4.05
CA PHE A 44 -1.79 0.30 -2.73
C PHE A 44 -0.63 0.55 -1.75
N VAL A 45 0.60 0.71 -2.24
CA VAL A 45 1.81 0.74 -1.39
C VAL A 45 2.16 2.14 -0.88
N SER A 46 1.51 3.22 -1.36
CA SER A 46 1.74 4.64 -1.00
C SER A 46 3.08 4.91 -0.30
N ILE A 47 4.12 5.05 -1.12
CA ILE A 47 5.52 5.16 -0.71
C ILE A 47 5.76 6.40 0.16
N LEU A 48 5.16 7.53 -0.18
CA LEU A 48 5.38 8.81 0.48
C LEU A 48 4.93 8.76 1.94
N THR A 49 3.77 8.14 2.18
CA THR A 49 3.18 7.99 3.50
C THR A 49 4.09 7.18 4.41
N THR A 50 4.51 5.99 3.96
CA THR A 50 5.36 5.11 4.76
C THR A 50 6.76 5.69 4.99
N VAL A 51 7.35 6.33 3.97
CA VAL A 51 8.67 6.94 4.11
C VAL A 51 8.65 8.07 5.13
N PHE A 52 7.70 9.01 5.07
CA PHE A 52 7.65 10.09 6.07
C PHE A 52 7.37 9.60 7.49
N GLN A 53 6.61 8.50 7.63
CA GLN A 53 6.30 7.94 8.94
C GLN A 53 7.48 7.19 9.57
N LEU A 54 8.15 6.32 8.81
CA LEU A 54 9.13 5.39 9.38
C LEU A 54 10.57 5.85 9.19
N PHE A 55 10.87 6.78 8.27
CA PHE A 55 12.25 7.16 7.98
C PHE A 55 12.96 7.78 9.19
N ALA A 56 12.31 8.71 9.89
CA ALA A 56 12.89 9.35 11.07
C ALA A 56 13.18 8.32 12.18
N LEU A 57 12.31 7.33 12.33
CA LEU A 57 12.48 6.24 13.29
C LEU A 57 13.62 5.30 12.87
N GLY A 58 13.67 4.85 11.61
CA GLY A 58 14.76 3.98 11.14
C GLY A 58 16.13 4.65 11.21
N TYR A 59 16.19 5.93 10.83
CA TYR A 59 17.42 6.71 10.89
C TYR A 59 17.88 7.00 12.32
N SER A 60 16.97 7.11 13.30
CA SER A 60 17.37 7.35 14.69
C SER A 60 18.03 6.13 15.35
N PHE A 61 17.72 4.91 14.91
CA PHE A 61 18.34 3.69 15.43
C PHE A 61 19.71 3.39 14.79
N GLU A 62 19.82 3.45 13.47
CA GLU A 62 21.02 2.99 12.74
C GLU A 62 21.85 4.12 12.11
N GLY A 63 21.34 5.36 12.11
CA GLY A 63 22.00 6.48 11.48
C GLY A 63 22.27 6.24 9.98
N PRO A 64 23.46 6.61 9.46
CA PRO A 64 23.80 6.42 8.05
C PRO A 64 23.80 4.95 7.58
N ALA A 65 23.96 3.99 8.49
CA ALA A 65 23.95 2.56 8.15
C ALA A 65 22.56 2.07 7.70
N PHE A 66 21.49 2.82 8.03
CA PHE A 66 20.12 2.55 7.60
C PHE A 66 20.00 2.34 6.07
N PHE A 67 20.85 2.98 5.27
CA PHE A 67 20.84 2.80 3.82
C PHE A 67 21.12 1.36 3.38
N TRP A 68 21.92 0.60 4.13
CA TRP A 68 22.24 -0.80 3.81
C TRP A 68 21.10 -1.77 4.10
N THR A 69 20.11 -1.36 4.90
CA THR A 69 18.90 -2.16 5.14
C THR A 69 18.02 -2.22 3.89
N TRP A 70 18.07 -1.21 3.01
CA TRP A 70 17.21 -1.12 1.84
C TRP A 70 17.46 -2.26 0.82
N PRO A 71 18.70 -2.53 0.36
CA PRO A 71 18.97 -3.68 -0.50
C PRO A 71 18.56 -5.03 0.13
N LEU A 72 18.78 -5.20 1.43
CA LEU A 72 18.45 -6.43 2.15
C LEU A 72 16.93 -6.65 2.16
N VAL A 73 16.15 -5.63 2.55
CA VAL A 73 14.69 -5.68 2.56
C VAL A 73 14.13 -5.85 1.16
N PHE A 74 14.70 -5.15 0.17
CA PHE A 74 14.31 -5.28 -1.23
C PHE A 74 14.52 -6.71 -1.75
N GLY A 75 15.68 -7.31 -1.47
CA GLY A 75 15.96 -8.71 -1.81
C GLY A 75 14.96 -9.68 -1.17
N GLY A 76 14.71 -9.53 0.13
CA GLY A 76 13.73 -10.34 0.84
C GLY A 76 12.31 -10.19 0.26
N ARG A 77 11.91 -8.96 -0.06
CA ARG A 77 10.58 -8.69 -0.63
C ARG A 77 10.44 -9.24 -2.06
N LEU A 78 11.50 -9.22 -2.86
CA LEU A 78 11.52 -9.84 -4.18
C LEU A 78 11.36 -11.36 -4.09
N CYS A 79 12.05 -12.03 -3.17
CA CYS A 79 11.88 -13.47 -2.97
C CYS A 79 10.41 -13.81 -2.64
N VAL A 80 9.79 -13.05 -1.73
CA VAL A 80 8.36 -13.23 -1.41
C VAL A 80 7.48 -12.95 -2.63
N ALA A 81 7.77 -11.91 -3.41
CA ALA A 81 7.01 -11.57 -4.61
C ALA A 81 7.07 -12.68 -5.67
N LEU A 82 8.23 -13.34 -5.85
CA LEU A 82 8.38 -14.48 -6.77
C LEU A 82 7.52 -15.67 -6.35
N ILE A 83 7.50 -16.00 -5.05
CA ILE A 83 6.62 -17.05 -4.52
C ILE A 83 5.15 -16.73 -4.81
N PHE A 84 4.73 -15.48 -4.57
CA PHE A 84 3.37 -15.03 -4.85
C PHE A 84 3.04 -15.06 -6.35
N ALA A 85 4.01 -14.80 -7.23
CA ALA A 85 3.81 -14.89 -8.67
C ALA A 85 3.54 -16.33 -9.12
N GLU A 86 4.27 -17.31 -8.59
CA GLU A 86 4.05 -18.73 -8.89
C GLU A 86 2.68 -19.22 -8.38
N LEU A 87 2.30 -18.80 -7.17
CA LEU A 87 0.98 -19.11 -6.59
C LEU A 87 -0.17 -18.47 -7.39
N ALA A 88 0.01 -17.24 -7.87
CA ALA A 88 -1.01 -16.53 -8.64
C ALA A 88 -1.29 -17.18 -10.00
N VAL A 89 -0.26 -17.74 -10.66
CA VAL A 89 -0.42 -18.51 -11.90
C VAL A 89 -1.10 -19.84 -11.63
N SER A 90 -0.74 -20.52 -10.53
CA SER A 90 -1.29 -21.84 -10.20
C SER A 90 -2.75 -21.80 -9.76
N TRP A 91 -3.17 -20.75 -9.03
CA TRP A 91 -4.53 -20.61 -8.52
C TRP A 91 -5.02 -19.15 -8.64
N PRO A 92 -5.59 -18.77 -9.80
CA PRO A 92 -6.06 -17.40 -10.06
C PRO A 92 -7.40 -17.08 -9.37
N LEU A 93 -7.48 -17.29 -8.05
CA LEU A 93 -8.70 -17.12 -7.24
C LEU A 93 -8.74 -15.79 -6.48
N ALA A 94 -9.92 -15.17 -6.43
CA ALA A 94 -10.17 -14.04 -5.54
C ALA A 94 -10.13 -14.49 -4.07
N GLY A 95 -9.38 -13.76 -3.22
CA GLY A 95 -9.13 -14.14 -1.80
C GLY A 95 -7.78 -14.81 -1.55
N CYS A 96 -6.92 -14.87 -2.57
CA CYS A 96 -5.51 -15.25 -2.63
C CYS A 96 -4.94 -15.96 -1.38
N ILE A 97 -4.62 -15.22 -0.31
CA ILE A 97 -3.86 -15.75 0.83
C ILE A 97 -4.63 -16.83 1.59
N TYR A 98 -5.92 -16.64 1.89
CA TYR A 98 -6.74 -17.66 2.55
C TYR A 98 -6.91 -18.90 1.66
N GLN A 99 -7.16 -18.68 0.37
CA GLN A 99 -7.38 -19.77 -0.59
C GLN A 99 -6.11 -20.58 -0.86
N TRP A 100 -4.96 -19.91 -1.02
CA TRP A 100 -3.67 -20.55 -1.24
C TRP A 100 -3.21 -21.32 0.00
N SER A 101 -3.29 -20.72 1.20
CA SER A 101 -2.91 -21.40 2.45
C SER A 101 -3.80 -22.59 2.77
N ARG A 102 -5.12 -22.48 2.56
CA ARG A 102 -6.05 -23.62 2.72
C ARG A 102 -5.73 -24.77 1.78
N ARG A 103 -5.34 -24.49 0.53
CA ARG A 103 -5.02 -25.51 -0.48
C ARG A 103 -3.65 -26.16 -0.28
N LEU A 104 -2.66 -25.41 0.20
CA LEU A 104 -1.29 -25.92 0.40
C LEU A 104 -1.15 -26.75 1.67
N THR A 105 -1.77 -26.32 2.77
CA THR A 105 -1.46 -26.87 4.11
C THR A 105 -2.71 -27.35 4.85
N GLY A 106 -3.91 -27.08 4.33
CA GLY A 106 -5.17 -27.50 4.91
C GLY A 106 -5.95 -26.39 5.60
N GLU A 107 -7.14 -26.73 6.08
CA GLU A 107 -8.15 -25.77 6.56
C GLU A 107 -7.73 -24.98 7.80
N THR A 108 -6.99 -25.58 8.71
CA THR A 108 -6.52 -24.94 9.95
C THR A 108 -5.58 -23.78 9.65
N VAL A 109 -4.56 -24.00 8.80
CA VAL A 109 -3.61 -22.95 8.40
C VAL A 109 -4.30 -21.87 7.57
N GLY A 110 -5.24 -22.28 6.70
CA GLY A 110 -6.10 -21.35 5.97
C GLY A 110 -6.85 -20.39 6.90
N TRP A 111 -7.50 -20.93 7.94
CA TRP A 111 -8.22 -20.16 8.95
C TRP A 111 -7.32 -19.15 9.66
N PHE A 112 -6.16 -19.59 10.17
CA PHE A 112 -5.22 -18.68 10.82
C PHE A 112 -4.67 -17.61 9.88
N ALA A 113 -4.38 -17.95 8.62
CA ALA A 113 -3.93 -16.98 7.63
C ALA A 113 -5.00 -15.91 7.34
N GLY A 114 -6.27 -16.30 7.30
CA GLY A 114 -7.39 -15.37 7.16
C GLY A 114 -7.51 -14.39 8.34
N TRP A 115 -7.41 -14.91 9.57
CA TRP A 115 -7.41 -14.06 10.78
C TRP A 115 -6.21 -13.13 10.85
N ALA A 116 -5.01 -13.62 10.51
CA ALA A 116 -3.79 -12.81 10.47
C ALA A 116 -3.93 -11.65 9.47
N MET A 117 -4.51 -11.88 8.29
CA MET A 117 -4.82 -10.82 7.34
C MET A 117 -5.81 -9.79 7.91
N MET A 118 -6.90 -10.25 8.51
CA MET A 118 -7.92 -9.35 9.05
C MET A 118 -7.35 -8.46 10.16
N ILE A 119 -6.59 -9.05 11.09
CA ILE A 119 -5.89 -8.30 12.14
C ILE A 119 -4.91 -7.31 11.52
N GLY A 120 -4.15 -7.73 10.50
CA GLY A 120 -3.22 -6.86 9.77
C GLY A 120 -3.90 -5.62 9.20
N TYR A 121 -5.07 -5.75 8.59
CA TYR A 121 -5.83 -4.60 8.09
C TYR A 121 -6.37 -3.70 9.20
N ILE A 122 -6.86 -4.27 10.31
CA ILE A 122 -7.34 -3.49 11.47
C ILE A 122 -6.20 -2.67 12.07
N VAL A 123 -5.05 -3.32 12.32
CA VAL A 123 -3.86 -2.66 12.87
C VAL A 123 -3.32 -1.62 11.88
N GLY A 124 -3.29 -1.93 10.58
CA GLY A 124 -2.88 -1.00 9.54
C GLY A 124 -3.75 0.26 9.49
N GLY A 125 -5.07 0.11 9.56
CA GLY A 125 -5.99 1.24 9.62
C GLY A 125 -5.76 2.11 10.87
N ALA A 126 -5.56 1.48 12.03
CA ALA A 126 -5.25 2.19 13.26
C ALA A 126 -3.91 2.95 13.19
N ALA A 127 -2.88 2.34 12.60
CA ALA A 127 -1.57 2.96 12.41
C ALA A 127 -1.66 4.22 11.52
N ILE A 128 -2.48 4.19 10.47
CA ILE A 128 -2.73 5.37 9.62
C ILE A 128 -3.40 6.47 10.45
N GLY A 129 -4.37 6.13 11.32
CA GLY A 129 -4.99 7.10 12.24
C GLY A 129 -3.98 7.81 13.16
N ILE A 130 -3.04 7.05 13.75
CA ILE A 130 -1.96 7.62 14.57
C ILE A 130 -1.05 8.51 13.72
N ALA A 131 -0.74 8.10 12.50
CA ALA A 131 0.12 8.86 11.62
C ALA A 131 -0.50 10.18 11.15
N LEU A 132 -1.83 10.25 11.00
CA LEU A 132 -2.52 11.51 10.72
C LEU A 132 -2.24 12.54 11.82
N GLN A 133 -2.25 12.13 13.09
CA GLN A 133 -1.89 13.02 14.21
C GLN A 133 -0.40 13.40 14.20
N ALA A 134 0.48 12.49 13.82
CA ALA A 134 1.92 12.78 13.80
C ALA A 134 2.30 13.79 12.70
N VAL A 135 1.57 13.80 11.57
CA VAL A 135 1.94 14.56 10.37
C VAL A 135 1.08 15.81 10.17
N LEU A 136 -0.25 15.72 10.29
CA LEU A 136 -1.15 16.82 9.92
C LEU A 136 -0.96 18.11 10.76
N PRO A 137 -0.80 18.05 12.09
CA PRO A 137 -0.55 19.25 12.90
C PRO A 137 0.76 19.96 12.56
N ALA A 138 1.76 19.23 12.05
CA ALA A 138 3.02 19.80 11.60
C ALA A 138 2.88 20.52 10.23
N VAL A 139 1.91 20.10 9.40
CA VAL A 139 1.60 20.76 8.12
C VAL A 139 0.78 22.03 8.35
N TRP A 140 -0.24 21.97 9.21
CA TRP A 140 -1.09 23.11 9.54
C TRP A 140 -1.69 22.98 10.93
N SER A 141 -1.59 24.05 11.73
CA SER A 141 -2.09 24.09 13.11
C SER A 141 -3.61 23.89 13.21
N GLY A 142 -4.36 24.14 12.13
CA GLY A 142 -5.81 23.91 12.09
C GLY A 142 -6.24 22.43 12.19
N PHE A 143 -5.33 21.48 11.99
CA PHE A 143 -5.61 20.05 12.19
C PHE A 143 -5.53 19.62 13.66
N GLN A 144 -5.05 20.49 14.55
CA GLN A 144 -5.10 20.29 16.00
C GLN A 144 -6.41 20.88 16.53
N ILE A 145 -7.47 20.06 16.55
CA ILE A 145 -8.81 20.48 16.97
C ILE A 145 -8.93 20.42 18.49
N VAL A 146 -8.24 19.46 19.13
CA VAL A 146 -8.29 19.24 20.59
C VAL A 146 -6.95 19.53 21.23
N GLY A 147 -6.93 20.53 22.13
CA GLY A 147 -5.75 20.93 22.89
C GLY A 147 -4.66 21.61 22.06
N THR A 148 -3.53 21.92 22.69
CA THR A 148 -2.45 22.72 22.07
C THR A 148 -1.16 21.94 21.83
N ASP A 149 -0.97 20.81 22.50
CA ASP A 149 0.21 19.96 22.32
C ASP A 149 -0.09 18.83 21.31
N PRO A 150 0.57 18.83 20.14
CA PRO A 150 0.35 17.86 19.07
C PRO A 150 1.05 16.52 19.29
N SER A 151 1.89 16.38 20.33
CA SER A 151 2.64 15.15 20.59
C SER A 151 1.71 13.95 20.77
N ILE A 152 2.00 12.85 20.06
CA ILE A 152 1.26 11.59 20.17
C ILE A 152 1.31 10.96 21.58
N THR A 153 2.31 11.32 22.39
CA THR A 153 2.46 10.84 23.77
C THR A 153 1.74 11.73 24.79
N SER A 154 1.26 12.89 24.36
CA SER A 154 0.50 13.81 25.20
C SER A 154 -0.98 13.45 25.20
N ALA A 155 -1.68 13.73 26.31
CA ALA A 155 -3.10 13.45 26.43
C ALA A 155 -3.94 14.21 25.39
N SER A 156 -3.56 15.45 25.06
CA SER A 156 -4.23 16.24 24.02
C SER A 156 -3.98 15.69 22.61
N GLY A 157 -2.75 15.31 22.29
CA GLY A 157 -2.42 14.76 20.98
C GLY A 157 -3.03 13.38 20.77
N ALA A 158 -3.07 12.53 21.79
CA ALA A 158 -3.78 11.26 21.74
C ALA A 158 -5.29 11.44 21.50
N ALA A 159 -5.93 12.40 22.19
CA ALA A 159 -7.35 12.71 21.99
C ALA A 159 -7.64 13.23 20.57
N ASN A 160 -6.79 14.13 20.03
CA ASN A 160 -6.92 14.61 18.66
C ASN A 160 -6.69 13.48 17.63
N GLY A 161 -5.73 12.58 17.90
CA GLY A 161 -5.48 11.42 17.06
C GLY A 161 -6.63 10.42 17.01
N ILE A 162 -7.34 10.21 18.12
CA ILE A 162 -8.58 9.41 18.14
C ILE A 162 -9.65 10.07 17.25
N LEU A 163 -9.79 11.40 17.31
CA LEU A 163 -10.75 12.13 16.49
C LEU A 163 -10.41 12.05 15.00
N LEU A 164 -9.15 12.30 14.62
CA LEU A 164 -8.70 12.16 13.23
C LEU A 164 -8.83 10.71 12.71
N GLY A 165 -8.53 9.72 13.56
CA GLY A 165 -8.75 8.31 13.26
C GLY A 165 -10.22 7.95 13.07
N ALA A 166 -11.13 8.53 13.87
CA ALA A 166 -12.57 8.33 13.71
C ALA A 166 -13.10 8.95 12.41
N VAL A 167 -12.59 10.13 12.05
CA VAL A 167 -12.90 10.77 10.76
C VAL A 167 -12.41 9.90 9.59
N LEU A 168 -11.20 9.34 9.69
CA LEU A 168 -10.68 8.39 8.69
C LEU A 168 -11.55 7.14 8.57
N ALA A 169 -11.98 6.56 9.70
CA ALA A 169 -12.87 5.40 9.71
C ALA A 169 -14.21 5.71 9.03
N LEU A 170 -14.80 6.88 9.33
CA LEU A 170 -16.01 7.35 8.67
C LEU A 170 -15.80 7.54 7.16
N ALA A 171 -14.70 8.18 6.75
CA ALA A 171 -14.36 8.36 5.34
C ALA A 171 -14.20 7.01 4.63
N THR A 172 -13.63 6.00 5.31
CA THR A 172 -13.49 4.64 4.79
C THR A 172 -14.85 3.96 4.58
N VAL A 173 -15.77 4.09 5.55
CA VAL A 173 -17.14 3.56 5.43
C VAL A 173 -17.91 4.23 4.28
N ILE A 174 -17.80 5.55 4.16
CA ILE A 174 -18.42 6.31 3.05
C ILE A 174 -17.82 5.84 1.71
N SER A 175 -16.51 5.65 1.66
CA SER A 175 -15.81 5.20 0.45
C SER A 175 -16.21 3.78 0.01
N ALA A 176 -16.66 2.93 0.94
CA ALA A 176 -17.16 1.60 0.62
C ALA A 176 -18.47 1.61 -0.20
N VAL A 177 -19.26 2.68 -0.12
CA VAL A 177 -20.54 2.81 -0.85
C VAL A 177 -20.31 3.16 -2.34
N GLY A 178 -19.17 3.77 -2.68
CA GLY A 178 -18.91 4.35 -3.99
C GLY A 178 -17.59 3.89 -4.62
N VAL A 179 -17.38 2.59 -4.80
CA VAL A 179 -16.10 1.99 -5.27
C VAL A 179 -15.56 2.64 -6.55
N ARG A 180 -16.42 3.05 -7.49
CA ARG A 180 -16.00 3.69 -8.75
C ARG A 180 -15.46 5.10 -8.56
N PHE A 181 -16.08 5.88 -7.67
CA PHE A 181 -15.61 7.23 -7.35
C PHE A 181 -14.31 7.16 -6.53
N MET A 182 -14.22 6.19 -5.63
CA MET A 182 -13.01 5.93 -4.84
C MET A 182 -11.83 5.53 -5.72
N ALA A 183 -12.05 4.70 -6.75
CA ALA A 183 -11.00 4.35 -7.71
C ALA A 183 -10.43 5.58 -8.43
N LEU A 184 -11.26 6.56 -8.77
CA LEU A 184 -10.81 7.81 -9.39
C LEU A 184 -9.97 8.65 -8.42
N ILE A 185 -10.45 8.85 -7.19
CA ILE A 185 -9.71 9.58 -6.14
C ILE A 185 -8.35 8.95 -5.90
N ASN A 186 -8.31 7.62 -5.79
CA ASN A 186 -7.09 6.88 -5.56
C ASN A 186 -6.07 7.05 -6.71
N CYS A 187 -6.54 7.02 -7.97
CA CYS A 187 -5.69 7.31 -9.14
C CYS A 187 -5.14 8.76 -9.13
N ILE A 188 -5.96 9.73 -8.71
CA ILE A 188 -5.51 11.13 -8.57
C ILE A 188 -4.47 11.22 -7.45
N GLY A 189 -4.74 10.61 -6.29
CA GLY A 189 -3.82 10.55 -5.16
C GLY A 189 -2.47 9.97 -5.55
N MET A 190 -2.46 8.83 -6.24
CA MET A 190 -1.24 8.22 -6.80
C MET A 190 -0.48 9.18 -7.72
N THR A 191 -1.20 9.88 -8.61
CA THR A 191 -0.57 10.82 -9.56
C THR A 191 0.07 11.99 -8.81
N CYS A 192 -0.63 12.57 -7.85
CA CYS A 192 -0.11 13.64 -6.99
C CYS A 192 1.09 13.16 -6.16
N GLU A 193 1.03 11.95 -5.63
CA GLU A 193 2.12 11.34 -4.85
C GLU A 193 3.38 11.17 -5.71
N LEU A 194 3.23 10.59 -6.91
CA LEU A 194 4.33 10.39 -7.85
C LEU A 194 4.96 11.72 -8.26
N VAL A 195 4.14 12.73 -8.56
CA VAL A 195 4.62 14.09 -8.87
C VAL A 195 5.35 14.68 -7.66
N GLY A 196 4.83 14.52 -6.45
CA GLY A 196 5.46 14.97 -5.22
C GLY A 196 6.85 14.35 -5.01
N VAL A 197 7.00 13.04 -5.22
CA VAL A 197 8.29 12.34 -5.15
C VAL A 197 9.26 12.88 -6.20
N VAL A 198 8.83 13.00 -7.45
CA VAL A 198 9.68 13.50 -8.55
C VAL A 198 10.15 14.93 -8.27
N LEU A 199 9.25 15.80 -7.81
CA LEU A 199 9.59 17.18 -7.43
C LEU A 199 10.57 17.21 -6.26
N LEU A 200 10.37 16.39 -5.23
CA LEU A 200 11.26 16.31 -4.08
C LEU A 200 12.67 15.87 -4.50
N LEU A 201 12.78 14.84 -5.35
CA LEU A 201 14.06 14.39 -5.90
C LEU A 201 14.74 15.47 -6.76
N ALA A 202 13.97 16.14 -7.62
CA ALA A 202 14.48 17.20 -8.48
C ALA A 202 15.00 18.42 -7.68
N LEU A 203 14.32 18.77 -6.57
CA LEU A 203 14.75 19.86 -5.68
C LEU A 203 15.93 19.48 -4.78
N LEU A 204 16.03 18.20 -4.38
CA LEU A 204 17.07 17.72 -3.48
C LEU A 204 18.38 17.38 -4.22
N CYS A 205 18.31 16.90 -5.45
CA CYS A 205 19.48 16.48 -6.25
C CYS A 205 20.55 17.59 -6.44
N PRO A 206 20.19 18.86 -6.71
CA PRO A 206 21.16 19.97 -6.75
C PRO A 206 21.83 20.23 -5.39
N ARG A 207 21.09 20.07 -4.29
CA ARG A 207 21.64 20.29 -2.93
C ARG A 207 22.60 19.19 -2.51
N LEU A 208 22.34 17.94 -2.89
CA LEU A 208 23.25 16.81 -2.66
C LEU A 208 24.55 16.97 -3.44
N SER A 209 24.48 17.49 -4.67
CA SER A 209 25.65 17.81 -5.50
C SER A 209 26.52 18.90 -4.87
N CYS A 210 25.90 19.93 -4.28
CA CYS A 210 26.61 20.95 -3.50
C CYS A 210 27.25 20.42 -2.22
N VAL A 211 26.59 19.51 -1.49
CA VAL A 211 27.16 18.90 -0.27
C VAL A 211 28.35 17.99 -0.61
N HIS A 212 28.31 17.28 -1.74
CA HIS A 212 29.43 16.48 -2.21
C HIS A 212 30.62 17.36 -2.64
N CYS A 213 30.36 18.55 -3.22
CA CYS A 213 31.40 19.56 -3.50
C CYS A 213 31.99 20.17 -2.21
N TRP A 214 31.16 20.41 -1.18
CA TRP A 214 31.62 20.97 0.08
C TRP A 214 32.48 19.97 0.89
N TYR A 215 32.09 18.69 0.93
CA TYR A 215 32.88 17.62 1.56
C TYR A 215 34.24 17.38 0.87
N ARG A 216 34.36 17.68 -0.43
CA ARG A 216 35.63 17.62 -1.18
C ARG A 216 36.46 18.89 -1.12
N SER A 217 35.97 19.97 -0.53
CA SER A 217 36.82 21.15 -0.31
C SER A 217 37.85 20.79 0.77
N PRO A 218 39.16 20.77 0.45
CA PRO A 218 40.16 20.62 1.49
C PRO A 218 39.99 21.82 2.41
N VAL A 219 39.61 21.55 3.66
CA VAL A 219 39.71 22.52 4.74
C VAL A 219 41.15 23.00 4.72
N ALA A 220 41.36 24.22 4.20
CA ALA A 220 42.58 24.95 4.39
C ALA A 220 42.69 25.23 5.89
N VAL A 221 43.33 24.29 6.59
CA VAL A 221 43.90 24.53 7.91
C VAL A 221 45.08 25.46 7.68
N SER A 222 44.85 26.74 7.92
CA SER A 222 45.88 27.76 8.12
C SER A 222 45.53 28.52 9.39
#